data_AF-A0A831V1K8-F1
#
_entry.id   AF-A0A831V1K8-F1
#
_cell.length_a   1.000
_cell.length_b   1.000
_cell.length_c   1.000
_cell.angle_alpha   90.00
_cell.angle_beta   90.00
_cell.angle_gamma   90.00
#
_symmetry.space_group_name_H-M   'P 1'
#
loop_
_entity.id
_entity.type
_entity.pdbx_description
1 polymer ?
#
loop_
_entity_poly.entity_id
_entity_poly.type
_entity_poly.pdbx_seq_one_letter_code
_entity_poly.pdbx_strand_id
1 'polypeptide(L)'
;MMSHLVPPHGGRLVELMASPERLAEITAHAKEMPSWTLLPRQLADLELLLSGGFSPLRGFMGSADVASVLANWRLGDDTFWPVPVTLEVAEDLAKTLGAKASLGLRDGEGVLRAVVQVTE
;
A
#
# COMPACT_ATOMS: atom_id res chain seq x y z
N MET A 1 26.55 0.12 20.28
CA MET A 1 27.17 -0.55 19.12
C MET A 1 26.59 0.06 17.86
N MET A 2 27.43 0.47 16.89
CA MET A 2 26.94 0.91 15.59
C MET A 2 26.68 -0.32 14.73
N SER A 3 25.47 -0.42 14.15
CA SER A 3 25.12 -1.47 13.20
C SER A 3 25.99 -1.34 11.94
N HIS A 4 26.57 -2.45 11.47
CA HIS A 4 27.35 -2.53 10.23
C HIS A 4 26.47 -2.75 8.98
N LEU A 5 25.15 -2.82 9.14
CA LEU A 5 24.21 -3.01 8.03
C LEU A 5 23.87 -1.67 7.38
N VAL A 6 23.67 -1.70 6.06
CA VAL A 6 23.12 -0.55 5.32
C VAL A 6 21.73 -0.23 5.87
N PRO A 7 21.44 1.03 6.24
CA PRO A 7 20.12 1.39 6.74
C PRO A 7 19.06 1.22 5.63
N PRO A 8 17.80 0.95 5.99
CA PRO A 8 16.70 0.98 5.04
C PRO A 8 16.62 2.32 4.31
N HIS A 9 16.12 2.31 3.08
CA HIS A 9 15.89 3.53 2.32
C HIS A 9 14.91 4.46 3.07
N GLY A 10 15.20 5.76 3.08
CA GLY A 10 14.50 6.73 3.95
C GLY A 10 14.85 6.64 5.44
N GLY A 11 15.86 5.83 5.81
CA GLY A 11 16.44 5.76 7.16
C GLY A 11 15.72 4.83 8.14
N ARG A 12 14.52 4.33 7.81
CA ARG A 12 13.75 3.42 8.67
C ARG A 12 12.94 2.42 7.84
N LEU A 13 12.92 1.16 8.28
CA LEU A 13 12.06 0.13 7.71
C LEU A 13 10.60 0.45 8.04
N VAL A 14 9.75 0.51 7.01
CA VAL A 14 8.30 0.68 7.13
C VAL A 14 7.62 -0.67 6.90
N GLU A 15 7.37 -1.40 7.98
CA GLU A 15 6.57 -2.63 7.93
C GLU A 15 5.09 -2.28 8.17
N LEU A 16 4.19 -2.80 7.33
CA LEU A 16 2.76 -2.49 7.37
C LEU A 16 1.90 -3.69 7.81
N MET A 17 2.54 -4.73 8.37
CA MET A 17 1.84 -5.86 8.97
C MET A 17 1.02 -5.41 10.17
N ALA A 18 -0.25 -5.80 10.19
CA ALA A 18 -1.15 -5.47 11.29
C ALA A 18 -0.72 -6.18 12.59
N SER A 19 -0.84 -5.48 13.73
CA SER A 19 -0.71 -6.15 15.03
C SER A 19 -1.83 -7.19 15.22
N PRO A 20 -1.68 -8.16 16.13
CA PRO A 20 -2.72 -9.14 16.41
C PRO A 20 -4.08 -8.51 16.77
N GLU A 21 -4.07 -7.42 17.52
CA GLU A 21 -5.27 -6.67 17.91
C GLU A 21 -5.93 -6.05 16.68
N ARG A 22 -5.14 -5.40 15.82
CA ARG A 22 -5.64 -4.77 14.60
C ARG A 22 -6.14 -5.82 13.60
N LEU A 23 -5.52 -6.99 13.54
CA LEU A 23 -5.97 -8.09 12.69
C LEU A 23 -7.35 -8.61 13.13
N ALA A 24 -7.61 -8.71 14.43
CA ALA A 24 -8.92 -9.10 14.95
C ALA A 24 -10.01 -8.08 14.56
N GLU A 25 -9.71 -6.78 14.70
CA GLU A 25 -10.61 -5.70 14.27
C GLU A 25 -10.91 -5.75 12.76
N ILE A 26 -9.88 -5.90 11.93
CA ILE A 26 -10.01 -6.01 10.48
C ILE A 26 -10.88 -7.21 10.13
N THR A 27 -10.59 -8.37 10.72
CA THR A 27 -11.30 -9.62 10.42
C THR A 27 -12.79 -9.53 10.79
N ALA A 28 -13.13 -8.84 11.88
CA ALA A 28 -14.52 -8.64 12.28
C ALA A 28 -15.34 -7.84 11.25
N HIS A 29 -14.73 -6.85 10.59
CA HIS A 29 -15.41 -5.98 9.62
C HIS A 29 -15.18 -6.40 8.15
N ALA A 30 -14.26 -7.33 7.90
CA ALA A 30 -13.83 -7.74 6.57
C ALA A 30 -14.95 -8.30 5.67
N LYS A 31 -16.03 -8.84 6.25
CA LYS A 31 -17.15 -9.42 5.50
C LYS A 31 -18.07 -8.35 4.89
N GLU A 32 -18.11 -7.18 5.48
CA GLU A 32 -19.02 -6.08 5.10
C GLU A 32 -18.31 -5.04 4.21
N MET A 33 -16.99 -5.14 4.09
CA MET A 33 -16.16 -4.21 3.34
C MET A 33 -16.22 -4.52 1.84
N PRO A 34 -16.29 -3.50 0.96
CA PRO A 34 -16.02 -3.71 -0.45
C PRO A 34 -14.62 -4.30 -0.61
N SER A 35 -14.43 -5.14 -1.62
CA SER A 35 -13.12 -5.76 -1.85
C SER A 35 -12.73 -5.78 -3.32
N TRP A 36 -11.43 -5.74 -3.55
CA TRP A 36 -10.79 -5.85 -4.85
C TRP A 36 -9.88 -7.07 -4.88
N THR A 37 -10.01 -7.89 -5.92
CA THR A 37 -9.08 -8.99 -6.18
C THR A 37 -7.89 -8.44 -6.97
N LEU A 38 -6.71 -8.55 -6.37
CA LEU A 38 -5.46 -8.03 -6.91
C LEU A 38 -5.02 -8.82 -8.15
N LEU A 39 -4.49 -8.09 -9.12
CA LEU A 39 -3.69 -8.69 -10.18
C LEU A 39 -2.37 -9.21 -9.61
N PRO A 40 -1.71 -10.21 -10.23
CA PRO A 40 -0.47 -10.79 -9.72
C PRO A 40 0.62 -9.76 -9.44
N ARG A 41 0.74 -8.73 -10.28
CA ARG A 41 1.70 -7.65 -10.08
C ARG A 41 1.36 -6.76 -8.88
N GLN A 42 0.08 -6.43 -8.69
CA GLN A 42 -0.37 -5.65 -7.54
C GLN A 42 -0.21 -6.40 -6.22
N LEU A 43 -0.36 -7.72 -6.25
CA LEU A 43 -0.07 -8.58 -5.10
C LEU A 43 1.42 -8.54 -4.74
N ALA A 44 2.32 -8.62 -5.73
CA ALA A 44 3.75 -8.48 -5.50
C ALA A 44 4.12 -7.10 -4.93
N ASP A 45 3.54 -6.02 -5.47
CA ASP A 45 3.74 -4.67 -4.95
C ASP A 45 3.20 -4.54 -3.53
N LEU A 46 2.04 -5.15 -3.23
CA LEU A 46 1.48 -5.19 -1.88
C LEU A 46 2.41 -5.92 -0.91
N GLU A 47 2.98 -7.06 -1.28
CA GLU A 47 3.90 -7.81 -0.42
C GLU A 47 5.18 -7.01 -0.10
N LEU A 48 5.70 -6.25 -1.07
CA LEU A 48 6.83 -5.34 -0.88
C LEU A 48 6.49 -4.15 0.02
N LEU A 49 5.25 -3.63 -0.05
CA LEU A 49 4.75 -2.63 0.90
C LEU A 49 4.62 -3.21 2.32
N LEU A 50 4.01 -4.40 2.45
CA LEU A 50 3.75 -5.02 3.75
C LEU A 50 5.03 -5.38 4.50
N SER A 51 6.02 -5.94 3.80
CA SER A 51 7.32 -6.34 4.36
C SER A 51 8.31 -5.18 4.53
N GLY A 52 8.02 -4.01 3.99
CA GLY A 52 8.90 -2.84 4.00
C GLY A 52 10.00 -2.83 2.96
N GLY A 53 9.96 -3.75 1.98
CA GLY A 53 10.82 -3.70 0.79
C GLY A 53 10.69 -2.41 -0.02
N PHE A 54 9.56 -1.71 0.11
CA PHE A 54 9.32 -0.39 -0.48
C PHE A 54 9.47 0.79 0.49
N SER A 55 10.17 0.64 1.61
CA SER A 55 10.51 1.80 2.46
C SER A 55 11.13 2.92 1.60
N PRO A 56 10.69 4.19 1.74
CA PRO A 56 9.88 4.75 2.83
C PRO A 56 8.35 4.75 2.61
N LEU A 57 7.84 4.11 1.57
CA LEU A 57 6.41 4.12 1.26
C LEU A 57 5.58 3.52 2.40
N ARG A 58 4.42 4.13 2.65
CA ARG A 58 3.46 3.75 3.71
C ARG A 58 2.15 3.19 3.17
N GLY A 59 2.12 2.91 1.87
CA GLY A 59 0.97 2.49 1.10
C GLY A 59 1.20 2.74 -0.39
N PHE A 60 0.18 2.51 -1.20
CA PHE A 60 0.19 2.94 -2.59
C PHE A 60 0.23 4.48 -2.68
N MET A 61 0.89 4.98 -3.71
CA MET A 61 1.09 6.41 -3.92
C MET A 61 -0.22 7.12 -4.28
N GLY A 62 -0.37 8.32 -3.73
CA GLY A 62 -1.36 9.29 -4.18
C GLY A 62 -0.93 10.04 -5.45
N SER A 63 -1.85 10.80 -6.04
CA SER A 63 -1.67 11.53 -7.29
C SER A 63 -0.49 12.51 -7.26
N ALA A 64 -0.28 13.16 -6.11
CA ALA A 64 0.83 14.11 -5.91
C ALA A 64 2.20 13.42 -5.95
N ASP A 65 2.34 12.28 -5.26
CA ASP A 65 3.59 11.51 -5.26
C ASP A 65 3.85 10.91 -6.64
N VAL A 66 2.81 10.39 -7.32
CA VAL A 66 2.92 9.90 -8.69
C VAL A 66 3.41 11.00 -9.63
N ALA A 67 2.80 12.19 -9.59
CA ALA A 67 3.21 13.31 -10.43
C ALA A 67 4.66 13.73 -10.15
N SER A 68 5.07 13.78 -8.88
CA SER A 68 6.44 14.12 -8.49
C SER A 68 7.46 13.07 -8.94
N VAL A 69 7.15 11.77 -8.82
CA VAL A 69 8.02 10.69 -9.29
C VAL A 69 8.20 10.77 -10.80
N LEU A 70 7.12 10.97 -11.56
CA LEU A 70 7.17 11.06 -13.01
C LEU A 70 7.95 12.29 -13.51
N ALA A 71 7.85 13.42 -12.81
CA ALA A 71 8.52 14.66 -13.20
C ALA A 71 9.98 14.73 -12.71
N ASN A 72 10.21 14.31 -11.47
CA ASN A 72 11.42 14.66 -10.72
C ASN A 72 12.14 13.44 -10.13
N TRP A 73 11.60 12.23 -10.28
CA TRP A 73 12.15 11.00 -9.70
C TRP A 73 12.21 11.05 -8.17
N ARG A 74 11.25 11.73 -7.54
CA ARG A 74 11.22 11.99 -6.10
C ARG A 74 9.82 11.89 -5.51
N LEU A 75 9.73 11.43 -4.28
CA LEU A 75 8.54 11.52 -3.44
C LEU A 75 8.31 12.97 -2.99
N GLY A 76 7.15 13.25 -2.37
CA GLY A 76 6.83 14.57 -1.84
C GLY A 76 7.78 15.09 -0.75
N ASP A 77 8.59 14.22 -0.14
CA ASP A 77 9.63 14.58 0.85
C ASP A 77 11.04 14.71 0.24
N ASP A 78 11.14 14.82 -1.09
CA ASP A 78 12.38 14.88 -1.87
C ASP A 78 13.18 13.56 -1.94
N THR A 79 12.74 12.48 -1.28
CA THR A 79 13.42 11.17 -1.38
C THR A 79 13.40 10.64 -2.81
N PHE A 80 14.56 10.24 -3.34
CA PHE A 80 14.65 9.63 -4.67
C PHE A 80 13.79 8.35 -4.76
N TRP A 81 12.99 8.27 -5.80
CA TRP A 81 12.15 7.12 -6.09
C TRP A 81 11.89 6.97 -7.60
N PRO A 82 12.15 5.80 -8.21
CA PRO A 82 12.24 5.71 -9.67
C PRO A 82 10.96 5.32 -10.40
N VAL A 83 9.95 4.76 -9.72
CA VAL A 83 8.77 4.20 -10.38
C VAL A 83 7.50 4.36 -9.53
N PRO A 84 6.38 4.84 -10.08
CA PRO A 84 5.13 4.88 -9.34
C PRO A 84 4.68 3.51 -8.84
N VAL A 85 4.21 3.45 -7.60
CA VAL A 85 3.61 2.24 -6.99
C VAL A 85 2.15 2.55 -6.69
N THR A 86 1.25 2.14 -7.57
CA THR A 86 -0.17 2.52 -7.56
C THR A 86 -1.09 1.30 -7.52
N LEU A 87 -2.28 1.48 -6.93
CA LEU A 87 -3.34 0.47 -6.95
C LEU A 87 -4.36 0.81 -8.03
N GLU A 88 -4.34 0.05 -9.11
CA GLU A 88 -5.33 0.14 -10.17
C GLU A 88 -6.57 -0.68 -9.82
N VAL A 89 -7.75 -0.09 -9.96
CA VAL A 89 -9.04 -0.75 -9.76
C VAL A 89 -9.95 -0.47 -10.96
N ALA A 90 -10.97 -1.30 -11.14
CA ALA A 90 -11.96 -1.05 -12.19
C ALA A 90 -12.74 0.25 -11.92
N GLU A 91 -13.13 0.95 -12.99
CA GLU A 91 -13.77 2.27 -12.92
C GLU A 91 -15.13 2.22 -12.20
N ASP A 92 -15.87 1.13 -12.35
CA ASP A 92 -17.13 0.90 -11.65
C ASP A 92 -16.93 0.80 -10.14
N LEU A 93 -15.93 0.06 -9.68
CA LEU A 93 -15.56 0.03 -8.26
C LEU A 93 -15.11 1.41 -7.78
N ALA A 94 -14.22 2.08 -8.52
CA ALA A 94 -13.69 3.40 -8.15
C ALA A 94 -14.82 4.42 -7.91
N LYS A 95 -15.87 4.42 -8.76
CA LYS A 95 -17.05 5.30 -8.61
C LYS A 95 -17.85 5.06 -7.34
N THR A 96 -17.76 3.87 -6.75
CA THR A 96 -18.45 3.53 -5.49
C THR A 96 -17.62 3.82 -4.24
N LEU A 97 -16.31 4.00 -4.40
CA LEU A 97 -15.40 4.27 -3.29
C LEU A 97 -15.41 5.76 -2.96
N GLY A 98 -15.91 6.10 -1.78
CA GLY A 98 -15.76 7.44 -1.23
C GLY A 98 -14.33 7.68 -0.71
N ALA A 99 -13.93 8.95 -0.65
CA ALA A 99 -12.74 9.31 0.12
C ALA A 99 -12.89 8.81 1.56
N LYS A 100 -11.81 8.21 2.10
CA LYS A 100 -11.80 7.51 3.39
C LYS A 100 -12.64 6.22 3.44
N ALA A 101 -12.99 5.62 2.31
CA ALA A 101 -13.47 4.24 2.32
C ALA A 101 -12.35 3.27 2.69
N SER A 102 -12.69 2.20 3.39
CA SER A 102 -11.80 1.05 3.54
C SER A 102 -12.11 0.03 2.44
N LEU A 103 -11.07 -0.45 1.76
CA LEU A 103 -11.17 -1.46 0.70
C LEU A 103 -10.34 -2.68 1.08
N GLY A 104 -10.97 -3.86 1.08
CA GLY A 104 -10.30 -5.13 1.29
C GLY A 104 -9.55 -5.56 0.04
N LEU A 105 -8.26 -5.87 0.15
CA LEU A 105 -7.44 -6.38 -0.94
C LEU A 105 -7.31 -7.90 -0.81
N ARG A 106 -7.75 -8.62 -1.84
CA ARG A 106 -7.77 -10.08 -1.88
C ARG A 106 -6.83 -10.62 -2.94
N ASP A 107 -6.28 -11.81 -2.72
CA ASP A 107 -5.55 -12.52 -3.78
C ASP A 107 -6.50 -13.26 -4.74
N GLY A 108 -5.92 -13.98 -5.71
CA GLY A 108 -6.67 -14.76 -6.69
C GLY A 108 -7.46 -15.94 -6.10
N GLU A 109 -7.18 -16.35 -4.87
CA GLU A 109 -7.94 -17.38 -4.13
C GLU A 109 -9.08 -16.76 -3.30
N GLY A 110 -9.19 -15.43 -3.27
CA GLY A 110 -10.18 -14.68 -2.50
C GLY A 110 -9.78 -14.44 -1.04
N VAL A 111 -8.56 -14.80 -0.64
CA VAL A 111 -8.05 -14.58 0.71
C VAL A 111 -7.75 -13.10 0.92
N LEU A 112 -8.25 -12.52 2.02
CA LEU A 112 -7.93 -11.15 2.38
C LEU A 112 -6.46 -11.04 2.79
N ARG A 113 -5.71 -10.19 2.09
CA ARG A 113 -4.28 -9.95 2.33
C ARG A 113 -4.02 -8.63 3.05
N ALA A 114 -4.81 -7.59 2.75
CA ALA A 114 -4.70 -6.29 3.40
C ALA A 114 -6.02 -5.53 3.36
N VAL A 115 -6.09 -4.45 4.13
CA VAL A 115 -7.11 -3.41 3.99
C VAL A 115 -6.39 -2.10 3.70
N VAL A 116 -6.81 -1.42 2.64
CA VAL A 116 -6.31 -0.08 2.29
C VAL A 116 -7.36 0.97 2.63
N GLN A 117 -6.89 2.12 3.09
CA GLN A 117 -7.73 3.30 3.27
C GLN A 117 -7.60 4.18 2.03
N VAL A 118 -8.71 4.41 1.33
CA VAL A 118 -8.75 5.24 0.13
C VAL A 118 -8.57 6.71 0.51
N THR A 119 -7.58 7.38 -0.07
CA THR A 119 -7.30 8.80 0.16
C THR A 119 -7.83 9.69 -0.94
N GLU A 120 -7.82 9.20 -2.18
CA GLU A 120 -8.28 9.86 -3.41
C GLU A 120 -8.61 8.85 -4.51
#